data_AF-A0A1F5NMF1-F1
#
_entry.id   AF-A0A1F5NMF1-F1
#
_cell.length_a   1.000
_cell.length_b   1.000
_cell.length_c   1.000
_cell.angle_alpha   90.00
_cell.angle_beta   90.00
_cell.angle_gamma   90.00
#
_symmetry.space_group_name_H-M   'P 1'
#
loop_
_entity.id
_entity.type
_entity.pdbx_description
1 polymer ?
#
loop_
_entity_poly.entity_id
_entity_poly.type
_entity_poly.pdbx_seq_one_letter_code
_entity_poly.pdbx_strand_id
1 'polypeptide(L)'
;MLAVAQQESLNIVDIKRESHYSKEVGQRELFNQMITEIREEKYNAILTWAPDRLSRNVWDLGSIVDLMDQKLLIEIRTHGQRFTNNPNEKFLLMILGSQAKLENDNKAVNVKR
;
A
#
# COMPACT_ATOMS: atom_id res chain seq x y z
N MET A 1 -4.59 -13.71 -5.15
CA MET A 1 -4.17 -13.26 -3.81
C MET A 1 -4.13 -14.40 -2.81
N LEU A 2 -5.27 -15.01 -2.44
CA LEU A 2 -5.31 -16.16 -1.52
C LEU A 2 -4.44 -17.34 -2.01
N ALA A 3 -4.47 -17.64 -3.30
CA ALA A 3 -3.62 -18.68 -3.90
C ALA A 3 -2.11 -18.38 -3.78
N VAL A 4 -1.69 -17.11 -3.88
CA VAL A 4 -0.27 -16.72 -3.74
C VAL A 4 0.17 -16.83 -2.28
N ALA A 5 -0.69 -16.43 -1.34
CA ALA A 5 -0.41 -16.59 0.08
C ALA A 5 -0.30 -18.06 0.50
N GLN A 6 -1.16 -18.91 -0.05
CA GLN A 6 -1.15 -20.35 0.21
C GLN A 6 0.07 -21.05 -0.43
N GLN A 7 0.50 -20.58 -1.61
CA GLN A 7 1.66 -21.11 -2.33
C GLN A 7 2.99 -20.69 -1.70
N GLU A 8 3.05 -19.51 -1.08
CA GLU A 8 4.24 -18.95 -0.43
C GLU A 8 4.29 -19.23 1.09
N SER A 9 3.36 -20.03 1.63
CA SER A 9 3.22 -20.29 3.08
C SER A 9 3.15 -19.01 3.93
N LEU A 10 2.49 -17.97 3.41
CA LEU A 10 2.32 -16.70 4.13
C LEU A 10 1.17 -16.84 5.14
N ASN A 11 1.45 -16.49 6.40
CA ASN A 11 0.42 -16.43 7.43
C ASN A 11 -0.42 -15.16 7.25
N ILE A 12 -1.67 -15.32 6.81
CA ILE A 12 -2.59 -14.19 6.64
C ILE A 12 -3.17 -13.86 8.02
N VAL A 13 -2.63 -12.83 8.66
CA VAL A 13 -3.08 -12.37 9.99
C VAL A 13 -4.44 -11.67 9.89
N ASP A 14 -4.64 -10.84 8.86
CA ASP A 14 -5.90 -10.13 8.64
C ASP A 14 -6.12 -9.82 7.15
N ILE A 15 -7.38 -9.74 6.73
CA ILE A 15 -7.79 -9.36 5.37
C ILE A 15 -8.69 -8.13 5.46
N LYS A 16 -8.10 -6.95 5.36
CA LYS A 16 -8.86 -5.70 5.24
C LYS A 16 -9.28 -5.50 3.78
N ARG A 17 -10.59 -5.44 3.52
CA ARG A 17 -11.16 -5.04 2.21
C ARG A 17 -11.87 -3.71 2.36
N GLU A 18 -11.31 -2.68 1.75
CA GLU A 18 -11.94 -1.37 1.68
C GLU A 18 -12.55 -1.19 0.28
N SER A 19 -13.88 -1.29 0.21
CA SER A 19 -14.66 -1.21 -1.04
C SER A 19 -15.06 0.23 -1.39
N HIS A 20 -14.81 1.19 -0.50
CA HIS A 20 -15.34 2.55 -0.65
C HIS A 20 -14.49 3.44 -1.57
N TYR A 21 -15.17 3.92 -2.62
CA TYR A 21 -14.72 4.86 -3.64
C TYR A 21 -14.60 6.30 -3.10
N SER A 22 -14.12 6.54 -1.87
CA SER A 22 -14.08 7.91 -1.35
C SER A 22 -12.76 8.61 -1.70
N LYS A 23 -12.89 9.74 -2.38
CA LYS A 23 -11.84 10.65 -2.85
C LYS A 23 -11.23 11.51 -1.73
N GLU A 24 -11.60 11.28 -0.47
CA GLU A 24 -11.25 12.17 0.64
C GLU A 24 -10.11 11.63 1.50
N VAL A 25 -9.10 12.49 1.69
CA VAL A 25 -8.01 12.31 2.64
C VAL A 25 -8.61 12.36 4.06
N GLY A 26 -8.63 11.23 4.77
CA GLY A 26 -9.14 11.14 6.15
C GLY A 26 -10.23 10.09 6.39
N GLN A 27 -10.93 9.59 5.36
CA GLN A 27 -11.96 8.55 5.50
C GLN A 27 -11.45 7.11 5.31
N ARG A 28 -10.13 6.90 5.24
CA ARG A 28 -9.53 5.57 5.21
C ARG A 28 -9.23 5.10 6.63
N GLU A 29 -10.28 4.87 7.40
CA GLU A 29 -10.14 4.33 8.76
C GLU A 29 -9.37 3.00 8.73
N LEU A 30 -9.59 2.16 7.72
CA LEU A 30 -8.89 0.89 7.57
C LEU A 30 -7.41 1.04 7.25
N PHE A 31 -7.01 2.03 6.45
CA PHE A 31 -5.58 2.29 6.17
C PHE A 31 -4.87 2.85 7.40
N ASN A 32 -5.46 3.83 8.09
CA ASN A 32 -4.88 4.38 9.31
C ASN A 32 -4.81 3.34 10.42
N GLN A 33 -5.86 2.51 10.54
CA GLN A 33 -5.84 1.35 11.42
C GLN A 33 -4.74 0.39 11.00
N MET A 34 -4.55 0.15 9.70
CA MET A 34 -3.49 -0.73 9.22
C MET A 34 -2.09 -0.23 9.60
N ILE A 35 -1.82 1.06 9.37
CA ILE A 35 -0.56 1.70 9.76
C ILE A 35 -0.35 1.61 11.27
N THR A 36 -1.41 1.78 12.07
CA THR A 36 -1.35 1.65 13.53
C THR A 36 -1.05 0.21 13.95
N GLU A 37 -1.74 -0.77 13.37
CA GLU A 37 -1.53 -2.19 13.65
C GLU A 37 -0.13 -2.68 13.22
N ILE A 38 0.46 -2.11 12.15
CA ILE A 38 1.86 -2.35 11.77
C ILE A 38 2.81 -1.78 12.83
N ARG A 39 2.51 -0.58 13.35
CA ARG A 39 3.28 0.02 14.46
C ARG A 39 3.16 -0.77 15.76
N GLU A 40 2.04 -1.43 15.98
CA GLU A 40 1.81 -2.37 17.09
C GLU A 40 2.42 -3.77 16.82
N GLU A 41 3.16 -3.95 15.73
CA GLU A 41 3.80 -5.22 15.35
C GLU A 41 2.82 -6.40 15.16
N LYS A 42 1.53 -6.13 14.89
CA LYS A 42 0.54 -7.20 14.62
C LYS A 42 0.83 -7.95 13.32
N TYR A 43 1.40 -7.26 12.35
CA TYR A 43 1.85 -7.84 11.09
C TYR A 43 3.00 -7.01 10.51
N ASN A 44 3.86 -7.71 9.79
CA ASN A 44 5.14 -7.22 9.29
C ASN A 44 5.21 -7.20 7.75
N ALA A 45 4.16 -7.64 7.07
CA ALA A 45 4.10 -7.67 5.62
C ALA A 45 2.71 -7.27 5.12
N ILE A 46 2.67 -6.57 3.98
CA ILE A 46 1.41 -6.22 3.32
C ILE A 46 1.32 -6.97 2.00
N LEU A 47 0.19 -7.63 1.77
CA LEU A 47 -0.14 -8.22 0.48
C LEU A 47 -1.22 -7.35 -0.19
N THR A 48 -0.89 -6.75 -1.32
CA THR A 48 -1.84 -5.96 -2.14
C THR A 48 -1.91 -6.51 -3.56
N TRP A 49 -2.96 -6.17 -4.31
CA TRP A 49 -3.05 -6.55 -5.72
C TRP A 49 -2.10 -5.73 -6.59
N ALA A 50 -2.04 -4.43 -6.33
CA ALA A 50 -1.28 -3.48 -7.09
C ALA A 50 -0.88 -2.29 -6.20
N PRO A 51 0.29 -1.66 -6.45
CA PRO A 51 0.81 -0.59 -5.61
C PRO A 51 -0.04 0.69 -5.68
N ASP A 52 -0.76 0.93 -6.78
CA ASP A 52 -1.71 2.04 -6.94
C ASP A 52 -2.90 1.98 -5.95
N ARG A 53 -3.22 0.77 -5.47
CA ARG A 53 -4.27 0.56 -4.46
C ARG A 53 -3.77 0.75 -3.05
N LEU A 54 -2.46 0.63 -2.84
CA LEU A 54 -1.83 0.75 -1.54
C LEU A 54 -1.78 2.21 -1.08
N SER A 55 -1.45 3.12 -1.99
CA SER A 55 -1.34 4.55 -1.70
C SER A 55 -1.86 5.38 -2.86
N ARG A 56 -2.75 6.33 -2.56
CA ARG A 56 -3.29 7.29 -3.54
C ARG A 56 -2.72 8.70 -3.35
N ASN A 57 -1.96 8.92 -2.28
CA ASN A 57 -1.39 10.20 -1.90
C ASN A 57 0.09 10.04 -1.55
N VAL A 58 0.89 11.06 -1.85
CA VAL A 58 2.32 11.09 -1.49
C VAL A 58 2.52 10.98 0.03
N TRP A 59 1.58 11.51 0.82
CA TRP A 59 1.59 11.39 2.28
C TRP A 59 1.49 9.93 2.76
N ASP A 60 0.51 9.17 2.28
CA ASP A 60 0.33 7.76 2.62
C ASP A 60 1.55 6.93 2.18
N LEU A 61 2.10 7.25 1.02
CA LEU A 61 3.30 6.58 0.50
C LEU A 61 4.52 6.84 1.40
N GLY A 62 4.68 8.09 1.86
CA GLY A 62 5.73 8.48 2.78
C GLY A 62 5.65 7.73 4.10
N SER A 63 4.45 7.58 4.67
CA SER A 63 4.25 6.80 5.90
C SER A 63 4.63 5.33 5.72
N ILE A 64 4.34 4.72 4.57
CA ILE A 64 4.72 3.33 4.30
C ILE A 64 6.24 3.18 4.16
N VAL A 65 6.90 4.11 3.46
CA VAL A 65 8.36 4.10 3.30
C VAL A 65 9.06 4.32 4.66
N ASP A 66 8.50 5.18 5.51
CA ASP A 66 8.98 5.40 6.89
C ASP A 66 8.86 4.12 7.73
N LEU A 67 7.71 3.41 7.67
CA LEU A 67 7.55 2.11 8.34
C LEU A 67 8.53 1.04 7.84
N MET A 68 8.86 1.06 6.54
CA MET A 68 9.89 0.18 6.00
C MET A 68 11.27 0.54 6.53
N ASP A 69 11.56 1.83 6.69
CA ASP A 69 12.84 2.29 7.23
C ASP A 69 13.01 1.94 8.71
N GLN A 70 11.92 2.05 9.47
CA GLN A 70 11.82 1.62 10.86
C GLN A 70 11.85 0.08 11.01
N LYS A 71 11.90 -0.68 9.91
CA LYS A 71 11.87 -2.15 9.86
C LYS A 71 10.61 -2.79 10.47
N LEU A 72 9.57 -1.99 10.72
CA LEU A 72 8.26 -2.48 11.15
C LEU A 72 7.54 -3.18 9.99
N LEU A 73 7.72 -2.64 8.78
CA LEU A 73 7.24 -3.25 7.54
C LEU A 73 8.41 -3.91 6.79
N ILE A 74 8.47 -5.24 6.83
CA ILE A 74 9.54 -6.03 6.21
C ILE A 74 9.38 -6.04 4.69
N GLU A 75 8.16 -6.31 4.21
CA GLU A 75 7.89 -6.37 2.78
C GLU A 75 6.45 -6.04 2.40
N ILE A 76 6.28 -5.47 1.20
CA ILE A 76 5.02 -5.34 0.50
C ILE A 76 5.08 -6.23 -0.71
N ARG A 77 4.12 -7.15 -0.84
CA ARG A 77 3.99 -8.00 -2.00
C ARG A 77 2.80 -7.57 -2.84
N THR A 78 3.02 -7.56 -4.15
CA THR A 78 2.00 -7.39 -5.16
C THR A 78 1.86 -8.68 -5.99
N HIS A 79 0.93 -8.71 -6.95
CA HIS A 79 0.76 -9.89 -7.79
C HIS A 79 2.01 -10.25 -8.62
N GLY A 80 2.84 -9.25 -8.98
CA GLY A 80 4.02 -9.45 -9.83
C GLY A 80 5.35 -8.97 -9.25
N GLN A 81 5.36 -8.21 -8.16
CA GLN A 81 6.56 -7.60 -7.59
C GLN A 81 6.56 -7.64 -6.05
N ARG A 82 7.75 -7.60 -5.47
CA ARG A 82 7.96 -7.46 -4.02
C ARG A 82 8.74 -6.17 -3.76
N PHE A 83 8.40 -5.49 -2.69
CA PHE A 83 9.07 -4.29 -2.22
C PHE A 83 9.52 -4.53 -0.79
N THR A 84 10.79 -4.34 -0.52
CA THR A 84 11.46 -4.55 0.76
C THR A 84 12.20 -3.28 1.14
N ASN A 85 12.90 -3.29 2.29
CA ASN A 85 13.75 -2.19 2.72
C ASN A 85 15.07 -2.11 1.92
N ASN A 86 14.99 -2.10 0.59
CA ASN A 86 16.09 -1.87 -0.33
C ASN A 86 15.92 -0.48 -0.98
N PRO A 87 16.96 0.38 -1.02
CA PRO A 87 16.88 1.70 -1.64
C PRO A 87 16.27 1.70 -3.06
N ASN A 88 16.59 0.69 -3.88
CA ASN A 88 16.06 0.59 -5.24
C ASN A 88 14.55 0.31 -5.26
N GLU A 89 14.08 -0.54 -4.36
CA GLU A 89 12.66 -0.92 -4.27
C GLU A 89 11.84 0.20 -3.64
N LYS A 90 12.38 0.90 -2.63
CA LYS A 90 11.78 2.15 -2.10
C LYS A 90 11.63 3.19 -3.20
N PHE A 91 12.67 3.39 -4.00
CA PHE A 91 12.64 4.33 -5.11
C PHE A 91 11.60 3.93 -6.17
N LEU A 92 11.54 2.66 -6.54
CA LEU A 92 10.52 2.14 -7.46
C LEU A 92 9.11 2.34 -6.90
N LEU A 93 8.89 2.07 -5.61
CA LEU A 93 7.61 2.31 -4.94
C LEU A 93 7.21 3.79 -4.99
N MET A 94 8.17 4.71 -4.80
CA MET A 94 7.96 6.15 -4.93
C MET A 94 7.57 6.59 -6.33
N ILE A 95 8.19 6.02 -7.36
CA ILE A 95 7.84 6.27 -8.77
C ILE A 95 6.43 5.77 -9.06
N LEU A 96 6.12 4.53 -8.70
CA LEU A 96 4.82 3.92 -8.96
C LEU A 96 3.69 4.66 -8.23
N GLY A 97 3.91 5.06 -6.98
CA GLY A 97 2.95 5.90 -6.24
C GLY A 97 2.75 7.27 -6.86
N SER A 98 3.80 7.89 -7.41
CA SER A 98 3.72 9.17 -8.12
C SER A 98 2.95 9.04 -9.44
N GLN A 99 3.15 7.94 -10.19
CA GLN A 99 2.40 7.64 -11.40
C GLN A 99 0.91 7.42 -11.10
N ALA A 100 0.60 6.65 -10.05
CA ALA A 100 -0.78 6.42 -9.61
C ALA A 100 -1.48 7.73 -9.23
N LYS A 101 -0.76 8.67 -8.57
CA LYS A 101 -1.28 10.00 -8.27
C LYS A 101 -1.60 10.79 -9.55
N LEU A 102 -0.67 10.82 -10.51
CA LEU A 102 -0.86 11.51 -11.78
C LEU A 102 -2.08 10.98 -12.55
N GLU A 103 -2.24 9.65 -12.61
CA GLU A 103 -3.40 9.03 -13.26
C GLU A 103 -4.72 9.36 -12.55
N ASN A 104 -4.72 9.41 -11.22
CA ASN A 104 -5.90 9.75 -10.44
C ASN A 104 -6.29 11.23 -10.63
N ASP A 105 -5.31 12.13 -10.63
CA ASP A 105 -5.53 13.56 -10.88
C ASP A 105 -6.08 13.79 -12.29
N ASN A 106 -5.54 13.10 -13.29
CA ASN A 106 -6.05 13.15 -14.67
C ASN A 106 -7.49 12.62 -14.80
N LYS A 107 -7.82 11.52 -14.10
CA LYS A 107 -9.20 11.01 -14.04
C LYS A 107 -10.14 12.01 -13.38
N ALA A 108 -9.70 12.70 -12.31
CA ALA A 108 -10.51 13.71 -11.64
C ALA A 108 -10.82 14.91 -12.55
N VAL A 109 -9.89 15.31 -13.42
CA VAL A 109 -10.10 16.36 -14.42
C VAL A 109 -11.08 15.91 -15.52
N ASN A 110 -10.95 14.67 -16.01
CA ASN A 110 -11.80 14.15 -17.08
C ASN A 110 -13.25 13.89 -16.67
N VAL A 111 -13.53 13.60 -15.39
CA VAL A 111 -14.89 13.38 -14.88
C VAL A 111 -15.71 14.68 -14.77
N LYS A 112 -15.07 15.86 -14.81
CA LYS A 112 -15.75 17.17 -14.76
C LYS A 112 -16.16 17.70 -16.14
N ARG A 113 -16.01 16.92 -17.21
CA ARG A 113 -16.26 17.35 -18.59
C ARG A 113 -17.48 16.69 -19.20
#